data_AF-A0A3D2XD59-F1
#
_entry.id   AF-A0A3D2XD59-F1
#
_cell.length_a   1.000
_cell.length_b   1.000
_cell.length_c   1.000
_cell.angle_alpha   90.00
_cell.angle_beta   90.00
_cell.angle_gamma   90.00
#
_symmetry.space_group_name_H-M   'P 1'
#
loop_
_entity.id
_entity.type
_entity.pdbx_description
1 polymer ?
#
loop_
_entity_poly.entity_id
_entity_poly.type
_entity_poly.pdbx_seq_one_letter_code
_entity_poly.pdbx_strand_id
1 'polypeptide(L)' 'CAGVLSIIRVNKEITLDEISKIMAEQLGYPRRTKMFHDVIEGIVKKLKQESKIVRHSGGWRLCK' A
#
# COMPACT_ATOMS: atom_id res chain seq x y z
N CYS A 1 10.10 0.94 -0.04
CA CYS A 1 9.10 0.74 1.04
C CYS A 1 8.55 2.03 1.65
N ALA A 2 9.27 3.17 1.63
CA ALA A 2 8.82 4.40 2.28
C ALA A 2 7.50 4.98 1.72
N GLY A 3 7.26 4.89 0.40
CA GLY A 3 6.04 5.44 -0.23
C GLY A 3 4.73 4.82 0.28
N VAL A 4 4.61 3.48 0.24
CA VAL A 4 3.42 2.76 0.73
C VAL A 4 3.17 3.04 2.22
N LEU A 5 4.23 3.09 3.03
CA LEU A 5 4.11 3.35 4.47
C LEU A 5 3.60 4.78 4.74
N SER A 6 4.09 5.77 3.99
CA SER A 6 3.62 7.16 4.06
C SER A 6 2.14 7.29 3.66
N ILE A 7 1.70 6.56 2.62
CA ILE A 7 0.30 6.56 2.19
C ILE A 7 -0.61 6.01 3.30
N ILE A 8 -0.23 4.90 3.92
CA ILE A 8 -0.99 4.30 5.04
C ILE A 8 -1.01 5.25 6.26
N ARG A 9 0.12 5.92 6.54
CA ARG A 9 0.22 6.90 7.63
C ARG A 9 -0.76 8.06 7.48
N VAL A 10 -0.91 8.60 6.28
CA VAL A 10 -1.78 9.75 6.00
C VAL A 10 -3.26 9.36 6.04
N ASN A 11 -3.62 8.21 5.46
CA ASN A 11 -5.02 7.82 5.30
C ASN A 11 -5.63 7.12 6.54
N LYS A 12 -4.82 6.82 7.57
CA LYS A 12 -5.18 6.07 8.80
C LYS A 12 -5.61 4.62 8.56
N GLU A 13 -6.43 4.36 7.54
CA GLU A 13 -6.80 3.06 6.99
C GLU A 13 -6.91 3.17 5.47
N ILE A 14 -6.29 2.24 4.73
CA ILE A 14 -6.35 2.26 3.27
C ILE A 14 -6.26 0.86 2.66
N THR A 15 -7.01 0.61 1.61
CA THR A 15 -7.02 -0.68 0.90
C THR A 15 -5.83 -0.83 -0.03
N LEU A 16 -5.57 -2.08 -0.46
CA LEU A 16 -4.50 -2.36 -1.43
C LEU A 16 -4.76 -1.68 -2.78
N ASP A 17 -6.02 -1.61 -3.23
CA ASP A 17 -6.38 -0.97 -4.50
C ASP A 17 -6.11 0.53 -4.47
N GLU A 18 -6.46 1.20 -3.36
CA GLU A 18 -6.20 2.63 -3.16
C GLU A 18 -4.71 2.93 -3.06
N ILE A 19 -3.93 2.10 -2.34
CA ILE A 19 -2.46 2.23 -2.32
C ILE A 19 -1.92 2.12 -3.76
N SER A 20 -2.39 1.12 -4.53
CA SER A 20 -1.96 0.93 -5.91
C SER A 20 -2.35 2.12 -6.80
N LYS A 21 -3.54 2.69 -6.62
CA LYS A 21 -3.99 3.88 -7.34
C LYS A 21 -3.09 5.08 -7.06
N ILE A 22 -2.87 5.42 -5.79
CA ILE A 22 -2.06 6.58 -5.39
C ILE A 22 -0.61 6.41 -5.87
N MET A 23 -0.04 5.22 -5.74
CA MET A 23 1.33 4.95 -6.20
C MET A 23 1.45 5.07 -7.72
N ALA A 24 0.45 4.63 -8.49
CA ALA A 24 0.45 4.77 -9.94
C ALA A 24 0.38 6.25 -10.36
N GLU A 25 -0.47 7.04 -9.70
CA GLU A 25 -0.58 8.50 -9.92
C GLU A 25 0.74 9.22 -9.57
N GLN A 26 1.35 8.90 -8.43
CA GLN A 26 2.62 9.51 -8.00
C GLN A 26 3.81 9.19 -8.90
N LEU A 27 3.82 8.01 -9.52
CA LEU A 27 4.90 7.56 -10.39
C LEU A 27 4.63 7.87 -11.88
N GLY A 28 3.48 8.49 -12.19
CA GLY A 28 3.09 8.81 -13.56
C GLY A 28 2.78 7.58 -14.42
N TYR A 29 2.41 6.45 -13.81
CA TYR A 29 2.01 5.25 -14.56
C TYR A 29 0.56 5.41 -15.07
N PRO A 30 0.33 5.46 -16.39
CA PRO A 30 -1.01 5.67 -16.96
C PRO A 30 -1.93 4.45 -16.81
N ARG A 31 -1.38 3.26 -16.53
CA ARG A 31 -2.13 2.02 -16.30
C ARG A 31 -1.55 1.24 -15.13
N ARG A 32 -2.43 0.83 -14.22
CA ARG A 32 -2.15 -0.18 -13.19
C ARG A 32 -2.07 -1.55 -13.88
N THR A 33 -0.87 -1.96 -14.28
CA THR A 33 -0.67 -3.32 -14.80
C THR A 33 -0.78 -4.34 -13.69
N LYS A 34 -1.06 -5.59 -14.03
CA LYS A 34 -1.04 -6.70 -13.07
C LYS A 34 0.29 -6.77 -12.32
N MET A 35 1.41 -6.63 -13.05
CA MET A 35 2.75 -6.58 -12.46
C MET A 35 2.90 -5.46 -11.43
N PHE A 36 2.38 -4.25 -11.71
CA PHE A 36 2.41 -3.15 -10.76
C PHE A 36 1.63 -3.49 -9.49
N HIS A 37 0.44 -4.05 -9.64
CA HIS A 37 -0.37 -4.49 -8.51
C HIS A 37 0.34 -5.56 -7.66
N ASP A 38 0.95 -6.56 -8.31
CA ASP A 38 1.70 -7.63 -7.66
C ASP A 38 2.91 -7.08 -6.88
N VAL A 39 3.60 -6.08 -7.41
CA VAL A 39 4.71 -5.40 -6.71
C VAL A 39 4.22 -4.67 -5.47
N ILE A 40 3.13 -3.91 -5.57
CA ILE A 40 2.55 -3.21 -4.42
C ILE A 40 2.06 -4.20 -3.35
N GLU A 41 1.41 -5.30 -3.78
CA GLU A 41 1.00 -6.37 -2.88
C GLU A 41 2.20 -6.98 -2.14
N GLY A 42 3.30 -7.25 -2.86
CA GLY A 42 4.55 -7.73 -2.28
C GLY A 42 5.12 -6.78 -1.22
N ILE A 43 5.08 -5.47 -1.48
CA ILE A 43 5.52 -4.45 -0.50
C ILE A 43 4.61 -4.47 0.74
N VAL A 44 3.29 -4.50 0.57
CA VAL A 44 2.33 -4.56 1.69
C VAL A 44 2.53 -5.84 2.51
N LYS A 45 2.72 -7.00 1.86
CA LYS A 45 3.03 -8.28 2.53
C LYS A 45 4.32 -8.18 3.36
N LYS A 46 5.38 -7.59 2.80
CA LYS A 46 6.64 -7.37 3.53
C LYS A 46 6.45 -6.46 4.74
N LEU A 47 5.71 -5.36 4.59
CA LEU A 47 5.43 -4.44 5.71
C LEU A 47 4.61 -5.11 6.82
N LYS A 48 3.69 -6.01 6.47
CA LYS A 48 2.95 -6.84 7.43
C LYS A 48 3.89 -7.80 8.17
N GLN A 49 4.80 -8.47 7.45
CA GLN A 49 5.80 -9.38 8.05
C GLN A 49 6.74 -8.65 9.01
N GLU A 50 7.10 -7.40 8.69
CA GLU A 50 7.89 -6.52 9.56
C GLU A 50 7.07 -5.91 10.72
N SER A 51 5.82 -6.33 10.93
CA SER A 51 4.90 -5.82 11.96
C SER A 51 4.69 -4.30 11.92
N LYS A 52 4.93 -3.65 10.77
CA LYS A 52 4.75 -2.20 10.60
C LYS A 52 3.31 -1.81 10.29
N ILE A 53 2.54 -2.74 9.73
CA ILE A 53 1.13 -2.53 9.38
C ILE A 53 0.29 -3.72 9.82
N VAL A 54 -0.98 -3.45 10.12
CA VAL A 54 -1.98 -4.45 10.49
C VAL A 54 -3.20 -4.34 9.59
N ARG A 55 -3.88 -5.46 9.38
CA ARG A 55 -5.15 -5.47 8.63
C ARG A 55 -6.29 -5.08 9.56
N HIS A 56 -7.14 -4.16 9.13
CA HIS A 56 -8.30 -3.69 9.88
C HIS A 56 -9.45 -3.43 8.92
N SER A 57 -10.63 -4.00 9.17
CA SER A 57 -11.89 -3.75 8.44
C SER A 57 -11.86 -3.72 6.90
N GLY A 58 -10.85 -4.35 6.28
CA GLY A 58 -10.69 -4.41 4.82
C GLY A 58 -9.50 -3.61 4.29
N GLY A 59 -8.96 -2.68 5.09
CA GLY A 59 -7.75 -1.92 4.79
C GLY A 59 -6.54 -2.28 5.65
N TRP A 60 -5.49 -1.50 5.47
CA TRP A 60 -4.24 -1.57 6.20
C TRP A 60 -4.06 -0.30 7.03
N ARG A 61 -3.61 -0.46 8.27
CA ARG A 61 -3.26 0.63 9.19
C ARG A 61 -1.83 0.45 9.67
N LEU A 62 -1.20 1.53 10.12
CA LEU A 62 0.06 1.41 10.86
C LEU A 62 -0.17 0.63 12.16
N CYS A 63 0.79 -0.23 12.50
CA CYS A 63 0.87 -0.78 13.84
C CYS A 63 1.20 0.36 14.83
N LYS A 64 0.61 0.33 16.01
CA LYS A 64 0.90 1.32 17.07
C LYS A 64 2.31 1.15 17.62
#